data_AF-A0A956T3N5-F1
#
_entry.id   AF-A0A956T3N5-F1
#
_cell.length_a   1.000
_cell.length_b   1.000
_cell.length_c   1.000
_cell.angle_alpha   90.00
_cell.angle_beta   90.00
_cell.angle_gamma   90.00
#
_symmetry.space_group_name_H-M   'P 1'
#
loop_
_entity.id
_entity.type
_entity.pdbx_description
1 polymer ?
#
loop_
_entity_poly.entity_id
_entity_poly.type
_entity_poly.pdbx_seq_one_letter_code
_entity_poly.pdbx_strand_id
1 'polypeptide(L)'
;MKRVLVTLLLALVTLVPCSAQDSVLSQSQGYQLNESHLVPGISFLNFLIQDQVTQQELSYLVQSSIQQFQANPAVFMQEIQGLNQSVMQAQAIRDPMMLAEFRQKVLAEFYGAATQVPANQIPPYFQILFKRVPVVAYDAQRKVVLTQPDLQAAMAYVQELHAYQGQNVPM
;
A
#
# COMPACT_ATOMS: atom_id res chain seq x y z
N MET A 1 -11.99 41.62 28.01
CA MET A 1 -11.58 40.21 27.95
C MET A 1 -12.74 39.44 27.34
N LYS A 2 -12.77 39.23 26.02
CA LYS A 2 -12.36 38.02 25.28
C LYS A 2 -13.09 36.73 25.74
N ARG A 3 -13.90 36.20 24.80
CA ARG A 3 -14.37 34.79 24.60
C ARG A 3 -15.56 34.41 25.50
N VAL A 4 -16.64 33.77 25.03
CA VAL A 4 -16.81 32.77 23.95
C VAL A 4 -18.12 33.03 23.20
N LEU A 5 -18.01 32.99 21.87
CA LEU A 5 -19.03 33.26 20.87
C LEU A 5 -19.53 31.91 20.31
N VAL A 6 -20.81 31.87 19.95
CA VAL A 6 -21.48 30.93 19.02
C VAL A 6 -21.71 29.52 19.59
N THR A 7 -22.80 29.35 20.34
CA THR A 7 -24.12 28.96 19.80
C THR A 7 -24.09 27.59 19.12
N LEU A 8 -24.26 26.59 19.98
CA LEU A 8 -24.95 25.34 19.73
C LEU A 8 -26.29 25.65 19.02
N LEU A 9 -26.39 25.44 17.71
CA LEU A 9 -27.67 25.51 17.01
C LEU A 9 -27.78 24.40 15.97
N LEU A 10 -28.76 23.54 16.23
CA LEU A 10 -29.56 22.76 15.30
C LEU A 10 -28.91 21.60 14.56
N ALA A 11 -29.20 20.42 15.10
CA ALA A 11 -29.38 19.21 14.33
C ALA A 11 -30.42 19.38 13.20
N LEU A 12 -30.18 18.63 12.12
CA LEU A 12 -31.10 18.25 11.05
C LEU A 12 -31.51 19.33 10.01
N VAL A 13 -30.69 19.44 8.95
CA VAL A 13 -31.19 19.60 7.58
C VAL A 13 -30.37 18.68 6.67
N THR A 14 -31.03 17.60 6.22
CA THR A 14 -30.70 16.71 5.09
C THR A 14 -29.35 15.97 5.17
N LEU A 15 -29.29 14.66 5.40
CA LEU A 15 -29.53 13.62 4.38
C LEU A 15 -29.21 14.08 2.95
N VAL A 16 -28.10 14.75 2.75
CA VAL A 16 -27.39 14.70 1.47
C VAL A 16 -26.48 13.49 1.61
N PRO A 17 -26.68 12.39 0.84
CA PRO A 17 -25.53 11.55 0.55
C PRO A 17 -24.58 12.51 -0.14
N CYS A 18 -23.55 12.97 0.56
CA CYS A 18 -22.37 13.48 -0.13
C CYS A 18 -21.86 12.24 -0.85
N SER A 19 -22.38 12.02 -2.06
CA SER A 19 -21.66 11.29 -3.08
C SER A 19 -20.31 11.96 -3.06
N ALA A 20 -19.30 11.33 -2.47
CA ALA A 20 -17.93 11.73 -2.68
C ALA A 20 -17.80 11.80 -4.19
N GLN A 21 -17.81 13.03 -4.74
CA GLN A 21 -17.69 13.24 -6.17
C GLN A 21 -16.29 12.76 -6.49
N ASP A 22 -16.22 11.60 -7.13
CA ASP A 22 -14.97 10.98 -7.54
C ASP A 22 -14.22 12.00 -8.39
N SER A 23 -13.19 12.61 -7.79
CA SER A 23 -12.61 13.82 -8.34
C SER A 23 -11.73 13.44 -9.52
N VAL A 24 -11.90 14.20 -10.60
CA VAL A 24 -11.15 13.98 -11.84
C VAL A 24 -9.73 14.49 -11.65
N LEU A 25 -8.76 13.59 -11.73
CA LEU A 25 -7.34 13.91 -11.61
C LEU A 25 -6.75 14.32 -12.96
N SER A 26 -7.16 13.66 -14.05
CA SER A 26 -6.69 13.98 -15.39
C SER A 26 -7.61 13.43 -16.48
N GLN A 27 -7.54 14.00 -17.68
CA GLN A 27 -8.22 13.51 -18.89
C GLN A 27 -7.24 13.50 -20.06
N SER A 28 -7.24 12.43 -20.85
CA SER A 28 -6.35 12.28 -22.00
C SER A 28 -6.90 11.25 -22.99
N GLN A 29 -6.85 11.56 -24.29
CA GLN A 29 -7.25 10.68 -25.41
C GLN A 29 -8.63 9.99 -25.22
N GLY A 30 -9.60 10.70 -24.63
CA GLY A 30 -10.95 10.16 -24.37
C GLY A 30 -11.09 9.29 -23.11
N TYR A 31 -9.99 9.07 -22.38
CA TYR A 31 -9.99 8.42 -21.07
C TYR A 31 -10.01 9.46 -19.94
N GLN A 32 -10.46 9.02 -18.77
CA GLN A 32 -10.51 9.84 -17.57
C GLN A 32 -9.88 9.10 -16.39
N LEU A 33 -8.92 9.75 -15.74
CA LEU A 33 -8.33 9.32 -14.49
C LEU A 33 -8.99 10.06 -13.33
N ASN A 34 -9.43 9.30 -12.34
CA ASN A 34 -10.10 9.79 -11.13
C ASN A 34 -9.37 9.26 -9.89
N GLU A 35 -9.67 9.86 -8.75
CA GLU A 35 -9.16 9.39 -7.45
C GLU A 35 -9.50 7.92 -7.18
N SER A 36 -10.73 7.49 -7.47
CA SER A 36 -11.19 6.11 -7.24
C SER A 36 -10.35 5.06 -7.97
N HIS A 37 -9.74 5.40 -9.10
CA HIS A 37 -8.87 4.50 -9.84
C HIS A 37 -7.55 4.23 -9.11
N LEU A 38 -7.07 5.17 -8.28
CA LEU A 38 -5.81 5.03 -7.56
C LEU A 38 -5.98 4.41 -6.17
N VAL A 39 -7.17 4.52 -5.57
CA VAL A 39 -7.48 4.04 -4.21
C VAL A 39 -7.09 2.57 -3.99
N PRO A 40 -7.42 1.61 -4.89
CA PRO A 40 -7.06 0.22 -4.69
C PRO A 40 -5.54 0.01 -4.65
N GLY A 41 -4.80 0.66 -5.55
CA GLY A 41 -3.34 0.57 -5.59
C GLY A 41 -2.69 1.12 -4.33
N ILE A 42 -3.18 2.27 -3.83
CA ILE A 42 -2.71 2.85 -2.56
C ILE A 42 -3.03 1.92 -1.38
N SER A 43 -4.25 1.36 -1.34
CA SER A 43 -4.67 0.42 -0.30
C SER A 43 -3.81 -0.84 -0.32
N PHE A 44 -3.46 -1.32 -1.51
CA PHE A 44 -2.55 -2.45 -1.68
C PHE A 44 -1.15 -2.13 -1.21
N LEU A 45 -0.64 -0.93 -1.51
CA LEU A 45 0.66 -0.50 -1.03
C LEU A 45 0.68 -0.46 0.49
N ASN A 46 -0.36 0.09 1.12
CA ASN A 46 -0.51 0.13 2.57
C ASN A 46 -0.49 -1.28 3.18
N PHE A 47 -1.18 -2.23 2.54
CA PHE A 47 -1.15 -3.63 2.93
C PHE A 47 0.27 -4.24 2.82
N LEU A 48 0.96 -4.00 1.71
CA LEU A 48 2.32 -4.50 1.50
C LEU A 48 3.32 -3.87 2.46
N ILE A 49 3.21 -2.58 2.78
CA ILE A 49 4.10 -1.91 3.75
C ILE A 49 3.70 -2.13 5.22
N GLN A 50 2.49 -2.65 5.47
CA GLN A 50 1.88 -2.80 6.79
C GLN A 50 1.78 -1.48 7.58
N ASP A 51 1.61 -0.37 6.86
CA ASP A 51 1.49 0.98 7.40
C ASP A 51 0.77 1.87 6.38
N GLN A 52 0.48 3.12 6.72
CA GLN A 52 -0.06 4.10 5.80
C GLN A 52 1.06 4.81 5.04
N VAL A 53 0.90 4.98 3.72
CA VAL A 53 1.72 5.92 2.96
C VAL A 53 1.59 7.33 3.52
N THR A 54 2.70 8.05 3.57
CA THR A 54 2.71 9.44 4.00
C THR A 54 2.04 10.35 2.98
N GLN A 55 1.62 11.55 3.38
CA GLN A 55 1.02 12.51 2.44
C GLN A 55 1.97 12.94 1.32
N GLN A 56 3.28 12.98 1.62
CA GLN A 56 4.30 13.26 0.62
C GLN A 56 4.41 12.13 -0.41
N GLU A 57 4.42 10.87 0.04
CA GLU A 57 4.43 9.69 -0.84
C GLU A 57 3.14 9.61 -1.66
N LEU A 58 1.98 9.89 -1.06
CA LEU A 58 0.71 9.94 -1.75
C LEU A 58 0.71 10.98 -2.87
N SER A 59 1.13 12.21 -2.56
CA SER A 59 1.21 13.29 -3.56
C SER A 59 2.16 12.93 -4.71
N TYR A 60 3.30 12.29 -4.39
CA TYR A 60 4.24 11.80 -5.39
C TYR A 60 3.65 10.70 -6.28
N LEU A 61 2.93 9.73 -5.69
CA LEU A 61 2.24 8.68 -6.44
C LEU A 61 1.16 9.26 -7.37
N VAL A 62 0.31 10.17 -6.86
CA VAL A 62 -0.74 10.82 -7.67
C VAL A 62 -0.13 11.57 -8.85
N GLN A 63 0.89 12.40 -8.61
CA GLN A 63 1.55 13.15 -9.67
C GLN A 63 2.19 12.22 -10.72
N SER A 64 2.82 11.13 -10.26
CA SER A 64 3.44 10.14 -11.15
C SER A 64 2.39 9.39 -11.99
N SER A 65 1.27 9.01 -11.38
CA SER A 65 0.14 8.37 -12.06
C SER A 65 -0.46 9.28 -13.12
N ILE A 66 -0.62 10.57 -12.85
CA ILE A 66 -1.08 11.55 -13.84
C ILE A 66 -0.14 11.61 -15.05
N GLN A 67 1.18 11.64 -14.81
CA GLN A 67 2.17 11.67 -15.89
C GLN A 67 2.16 10.40 -16.74
N GLN A 68 2.10 9.22 -16.11
CA GLN A 68 2.02 7.94 -16.81
C GLN A 68 0.72 7.81 -17.62
N PHE A 69 -0.40 8.19 -17.01
CA PHE A 69 -1.70 8.22 -17.67
C PHE A 69 -1.69 9.15 -18.89
N GLN A 70 -1.11 10.36 -18.79
CA GLN A 70 -1.05 11.28 -19.92
C GLN A 70 -0.21 10.73 -21.09
N ALA A 71 0.86 9.99 -20.79
CA ALA A 71 1.71 9.39 -21.80
C ALA A 71 1.02 8.24 -22.56
N ASN A 72 0.30 7.36 -21.86
CA ASN A 72 -0.44 6.26 -22.48
C ASN A 72 -1.70 5.88 -21.68
N PRO A 73 -2.84 6.58 -21.92
CA PRO A 73 -4.05 6.42 -21.09
C PRO A 73 -4.62 5.01 -21.15
N ALA A 74 -4.66 4.39 -22.33
CA ALA A 74 -5.26 3.08 -22.51
C ALA A 74 -4.49 1.98 -21.76
N VAL A 75 -3.15 1.98 -21.87
CA VAL A 75 -2.28 1.02 -21.18
C VAL A 75 -2.36 1.22 -19.67
N PHE A 76 -2.31 2.47 -19.21
CA PHE A 76 -2.40 2.77 -17.78
C PHE A 76 -3.71 2.28 -17.16
N MET A 77 -4.85 2.46 -17.85
CA MET A 77 -6.14 1.97 -17.37
C MET A 77 -6.19 0.44 -17.32
N GLN A 78 -5.55 -0.25 -18.26
CA GLN A 78 -5.44 -1.72 -18.24
C GLN A 78 -4.58 -2.20 -17.06
N GLU A 79 -3.48 -1.52 -16.75
CA GLU A 79 -2.62 -1.83 -15.61
C GLU A 79 -3.36 -1.65 -14.27
N ILE A 80 -4.14 -0.57 -14.12
CA ILE A 80 -5.00 -0.36 -12.94
C ILE A 80 -6.01 -1.50 -12.77
N GLN A 81 -6.63 -1.96 -13.86
CA GLN A 81 -7.57 -3.07 -13.80
C GLN A 81 -6.90 -4.37 -13.37
N GLY A 82 -5.69 -4.65 -13.86
CA GLY A 82 -4.89 -5.80 -13.41
C GLY A 82 -4.57 -5.73 -11.92
N LEU A 83 -4.14 -4.56 -11.43
CA LEU A 83 -3.88 -4.33 -10.02
C LEU A 83 -5.13 -4.57 -9.15
N ASN A 84 -6.29 -4.08 -9.59
CA ASN A 84 -7.55 -4.28 -8.87
C ASN A 84 -7.87 -5.76 -8.65
N GLN A 85 -7.54 -6.64 -9.59
CA GLN A 85 -7.73 -8.08 -9.42
C GLN A 85 -6.84 -8.63 -8.29
N SER A 86 -5.57 -8.22 -8.22
CA SER A 86 -4.68 -8.60 -7.11
C SER A 86 -5.19 -8.10 -5.76
N VAL A 87 -5.75 -6.88 -5.71
CA VAL A 87 -6.37 -6.34 -4.49
C VAL A 87 -7.59 -7.17 -4.07
N MET A 88 -8.47 -7.51 -5.01
CA MET A 88 -9.64 -8.32 -4.73
C MET A 88 -9.26 -9.71 -4.20
N GLN A 89 -8.21 -10.32 -4.75
CA GLN A 89 -7.68 -11.60 -4.25
C GLN A 89 -7.20 -11.46 -2.80
N ALA A 90 -6.42 -10.41 -2.48
CA ALA A 90 -5.95 -10.16 -1.12
C ALA A 90 -7.13 -9.99 -0.13
N GLN A 91 -8.16 -9.23 -0.51
CA GLN A 91 -9.33 -8.95 0.32
C GLN A 91 -10.22 -10.18 0.57
N ALA A 92 -10.15 -11.19 -0.31
CA ALA A 92 -10.89 -12.43 -0.17
C ALA A 92 -10.27 -13.40 0.85
N ILE A 93 -8.97 -13.24 1.17
CA ILE A 93 -8.28 -14.11 2.13
C ILE A 93 -8.69 -13.74 3.56
N ARG A 94 -9.29 -14.70 4.27
CA ARG A 94 -9.74 -14.53 5.66
C ARG A 94 -8.75 -15.07 6.70
N ASP A 95 -7.96 -16.06 6.31
CA ASP A 95 -6.95 -16.65 7.17
C ASP A 95 -5.71 -15.74 7.23
N PRO A 96 -5.30 -15.25 8.42
CA PRO A 96 -4.12 -14.41 8.57
C PRO A 96 -2.83 -15.06 8.05
N MET A 97 -2.69 -16.38 8.17
CA MET A 97 -1.50 -17.10 7.69
C MET A 97 -1.44 -17.08 6.16
N MET A 98 -2.56 -17.41 5.51
CA MET A 98 -2.64 -17.33 4.05
C MET A 98 -2.45 -15.90 3.54
N LEU A 99 -2.92 -14.89 4.28
CA LEU A 99 -2.74 -13.49 3.91
C LEU A 99 -1.27 -13.06 4.02
N ALA A 100 -0.56 -13.53 5.05
CA ALA A 100 0.88 -13.32 5.21
C ALA A 100 1.68 -13.99 4.08
N GLU A 101 1.35 -15.23 3.72
CA GLU A 101 1.95 -15.94 2.60
C GLU A 101 1.72 -15.21 1.27
N PHE A 102 0.50 -14.74 1.05
CA PHE A 102 0.15 -13.96 -0.14
C PHE A 102 1.00 -12.68 -0.23
N ARG A 103 1.10 -11.92 0.87
CA ARG A 103 1.96 -10.73 0.94
C ARG A 103 3.40 -11.08 0.59
N GLN A 104 3.94 -12.15 1.17
CA GLN A 104 5.30 -12.61 0.91
C GLN A 104 5.51 -12.85 -0.59
N LYS A 105 4.64 -13.64 -1.22
CA LYS A 105 4.73 -13.98 -2.65
C LYS A 105 4.74 -12.73 -3.52
N VAL A 106 3.82 -11.80 -3.25
CA VAL A 106 3.74 -10.53 -3.99
C VAL A 106 5.03 -9.71 -3.83
N LEU A 107 5.55 -9.58 -2.61
CA LEU A 107 6.82 -8.87 -2.38
C LEU A 107 7.98 -9.51 -3.15
N ALA A 108 8.04 -10.84 -3.21
CA ALA A 108 9.09 -11.55 -3.94
C ALA A 108 8.97 -11.42 -5.45
N GLU A 109 7.75 -11.44 -5.99
CA GLU A 109 7.49 -11.18 -7.41
C GLU A 109 7.88 -9.74 -7.78
N PHE A 110 7.43 -8.76 -6.99
CA PHE A 110 7.72 -7.35 -7.25
C PHE A 110 9.21 -7.05 -7.13
N TYR A 111 9.91 -7.65 -6.16
CA TYR A 111 11.35 -7.46 -6.02
C TYR A 111 12.11 -8.12 -7.17
N GLY A 112 11.68 -9.32 -7.57
CA GLY A 112 12.22 -10.01 -8.74
C GLY A 112 12.01 -9.24 -10.04
N ALA A 113 10.91 -8.52 -10.19
CA ALA A 113 10.66 -7.64 -11.33
C ALA A 113 11.49 -6.35 -11.26
N ALA A 114 11.55 -5.71 -10.09
CA ALA A 114 12.29 -4.46 -9.87
C ALA A 114 13.81 -4.62 -10.12
N THR A 115 14.37 -5.79 -9.82
CA THR A 115 15.79 -6.10 -10.04
C THR A 115 16.15 -6.35 -11.52
N GLN A 116 15.16 -6.53 -12.40
CA GLN A 116 15.38 -6.74 -13.84
C GLN A 116 15.34 -5.44 -14.65
N VAL A 117 14.87 -4.34 -14.06
CA VAL A 117 14.78 -3.04 -14.72
C VAL A 117 15.88 -2.09 -14.24
N PRO A 118 16.41 -1.21 -15.11
CA PRO A 118 17.35 -0.17 -14.68
C PRO A 118 16.76 0.72 -13.57
N ALA A 119 17.60 1.19 -12.66
CA ALA A 119 17.15 1.94 -11.48
C ALA A 119 16.30 3.18 -11.80
N ASN A 120 16.60 3.87 -12.92
CA ASN A 120 15.84 5.03 -13.39
C ASN A 120 14.50 4.68 -14.07
N GLN A 121 14.20 3.39 -14.24
CA GLN A 121 12.96 2.87 -14.83
C GLN A 121 12.11 2.12 -13.80
N ILE A 122 12.55 2.01 -12.54
CA ILE A 122 11.76 1.40 -11.48
C ILE A 122 10.49 2.25 -11.26
N PRO A 123 9.28 1.66 -11.34
CA PRO A 123 8.04 2.39 -11.11
C PRO A 123 8.02 3.07 -9.73
N PRO A 124 7.49 4.29 -9.60
CA PRO A 124 7.35 5.02 -8.33
C PRO A 124 6.75 4.18 -7.19
N TYR A 125 5.79 3.34 -7.51
CA TYR A 125 5.18 2.38 -6.60
C TYR A 125 6.21 1.43 -5.96
N PHE A 126 7.10 0.83 -6.76
CA PHE A 126 8.18 -0.05 -6.28
C PHE A 126 9.24 0.71 -5.49
N GLN A 127 9.55 1.95 -5.88
CA GLN A 127 10.51 2.77 -5.13
C GLN A 127 10.04 3.02 -3.69
N ILE A 128 8.77 3.37 -3.51
CA ILE A 128 8.20 3.59 -2.18
C ILE A 128 8.13 2.27 -1.42
N LEU A 129 7.63 1.20 -2.06
CA LEU A 129 7.51 -0.12 -1.45
C LEU A 129 8.84 -0.59 -0.86
N PHE A 130 9.91 -0.63 -1.66
CA PHE A 130 11.21 -1.16 -1.20
C PHE A 130 12.01 -0.18 -0.36
N LYS A 131 11.64 1.11 -0.33
CA LYS A 131 12.13 2.05 0.69
C LYS A 131 11.51 1.77 2.06
N ARG A 132 10.21 1.47 2.11
CA ARG A 132 9.45 1.20 3.34
C ARG A 132 9.62 -0.23 3.85
N VAL A 133 9.82 -1.17 2.94
CA VAL A 133 10.03 -2.59 3.21
C VAL A 133 11.33 -3.03 2.55
N PRO A 134 12.50 -2.66 3.11
CA PRO A 134 13.78 -3.04 2.53
C PRO A 134 13.92 -4.56 2.48
N VAL A 135 14.30 -5.09 1.32
CA VAL A 135 14.62 -6.52 1.15
C VAL A 135 16.08 -6.72 1.53
N VAL A 136 16.32 -7.61 2.50
CA VAL A 136 17.67 -7.93 3.00
C VAL A 136 18.23 -9.22 2.37
N ALA A 137 17.36 -10.12 1.92
CA ALA A 137 17.76 -11.30 1.16
C ALA A 137 16.66 -11.71 0.18
N TYR A 138 17.05 -12.28 -0.97
CA TYR A 138 16.15 -12.78 -2.00
C TYR A 138 16.61 -14.13 -2.52
N ASP A 139 15.76 -15.14 -2.41
CA ASP A 139 15.90 -16.44 -3.06
C ASP A 139 15.06 -16.46 -4.34
N ALA A 140 15.71 -16.25 -5.48
CA ALA A 140 15.06 -16.20 -6.78
C ALA A 140 14.50 -17.56 -7.25
N GLN A 141 15.06 -18.67 -6.75
CA GLN A 141 14.60 -20.03 -7.09
C GLN A 141 13.30 -20.34 -6.37
N ARG A 142 13.23 -20.03 -5.08
CA ARG A 142 12.04 -20.26 -4.25
C ARG A 142 11.02 -19.13 -4.31
N LYS A 143 11.36 -17.99 -4.91
CA LYS A 143 10.56 -16.76 -4.93
C LYS A 143 10.20 -16.32 -3.51
N VAL A 144 11.22 -16.25 -2.66
CA VAL A 144 11.10 -15.79 -1.28
C VAL A 144 12.01 -14.60 -1.05
N VAL A 145 11.50 -13.59 -0.37
CA VAL A 145 12.25 -12.44 0.15
C VAL A 145 12.20 -12.45 1.67
N LEU A 146 13.32 -12.10 2.28
CA LEU A 146 13.40 -11.69 3.67
C LEU A 146 13.44 -10.17 3.69
N THR A 147 12.49 -9.55 4.38
CA THR A 147 12.46 -8.10 4.54
C THR A 147 13.03 -7.68 5.89
N GLN A 148 13.45 -6.42 6.01
CA GLN A 148 13.96 -5.87 7.26
C GLN A 148 12.92 -5.96 8.41
N PRO A 149 11.62 -5.66 8.20
CA PRO A 149 10.59 -5.93 9.21
C PRO A 149 10.48 -7.41 9.60
N ASP A 150 10.55 -8.35 8.65
CA ASP A 150 10.47 -9.79 8.95
C ASP A 150 11.64 -10.23 9.84
N LEU A 151 12.86 -9.76 9.53
CA LEU A 151 14.05 -10.04 10.33
C LEU A 151 13.92 -9.47 11.75
N GLN A 152 13.40 -8.25 11.89
CA GLN A 152 13.16 -7.64 13.20
C GLN A 152 12.13 -8.42 14.02
N ALA A 153 11.03 -8.85 13.40
CA ALA A 153 10.02 -9.66 14.06
C ALA A 153 10.57 -11.01 14.53
N ALA A 154 11.36 -11.68 13.70
CA ALA A 154 12.01 -12.94 14.06
C ALA A 154 12.99 -12.77 15.23
N MET A 155 13.78 -11.69 15.23
CA MET A 155 14.69 -11.38 16.34
C MET A 155 13.95 -11.08 17.64
N ALA A 156 12.86 -10.30 17.57
CA ALA A 156 12.03 -9.99 18.73
C ALA A 156 11.42 -11.27 19.34
N TYR A 157 10.91 -12.16 18.50
CA TYR A 157 10.38 -13.45 18.95
C TYR A 157 11.42 -14.31 19.67
N VAL A 158 12.64 -14.41 19.12
CA VAL A 158 13.74 -15.14 19.77
C VAL A 158 14.10 -14.50 21.12
N GLN A 159 14.12 -13.17 21.21
CA GLN A 159 14.37 -12.46 22.46
C GLN A 159 13.29 -12.74 23.52
N GLU A 160 12.02 -12.74 23.13
CA GLU A 160 10.91 -13.09 24.03
C GLU A 160 11.00 -14.52 24.54
N LEU A 161 11.30 -15.49 23.66
CA LEU A 161 11.48 -16.89 24.06
C LEU A 161 12.59 -17.05 25.11
N HIS A 162 13.72 -16.35 24.94
CA HIS A 162 14.80 -16.36 25.93
C HIS A 162 14.39 -15.70 27.25
N ALA A 163 13.58 -14.64 27.21
CA ALA A 163 13.05 -14.00 28.41
C ALA A 163 12.15 -14.95 29.21
N TYR A 164 11.30 -15.74 28.54
CA TYR A 164 10.47 -16.76 29.19
C TYR A 164 11.28 -17.91 29.78
N GLN A 165 12.36 -18.34 29.12
CA GLN A 165 13.24 -19.40 29.64
C GLN A 165 14.08 -18.93 30.84
N GLY A 166 14.36 -17.63 30.95
CA GLY A 166 15.09 -17.03 32.08
C GLY A 166 14.20 -16.69 33.29
N GLN A 167 12.88 -16.66 33.13
CA GLN A 167 11.92 -16.48 34.23
C GLN A 167 11.40 -17.84 34.67
N ASN A 168 11.85 -18.33 35.84
CA ASN A 168 11.16 -19.42 36.54
C ASN A 168 9.72 -18.97 36.79
N VAL A 169 8.77 -19.51 36.03
CA VAL A 169 7.35 -19.35 36.31
C VAL A 169 7.09 -20.02 37.65
N PRO A 170 6.69 -19.30 38.72
CA PRO A 170 6.26 -19.96 39.94
C PRO A 170 5.01 -20.77 39.61
N MET A 171 5.11 -22.09 39.78
CA MET A 171 3.96 -23.01 39.79
C MET A 171 3.09 -22.75 41.02
#